data_AF-A0A8H4WQZ2-F1
#
_entry.id   AF-A0A8H4WQZ2-F1
#
_cell.length_a   1.000
_cell.length_b   1.000
_cell.length_c   1.000
_cell.angle_alpha   90.00
_cell.angle_beta   90.00
_cell.angle_gamma   90.00
#
_symmetry.space_group_name_H-M   'P 1'
#
loop_
_entity.id
_entity.type
_entity.pdbx_description
1 polymer ?
#
loop_
_entity_poly.entity_id
_entity_poly.type
_entity_poly.pdbx_seq_one_letter_code
_entity_poly.pdbx_strand_id
1 'polypeptide(L)'
;MRPATRERTMPLVPEPFQTHIVSKHLWYTRRQISLSMTKTNGFFYPTWDIQQHLQTLDKKRLEETCSRAERLQKKSIDNEYYQSSESLWETIALSTVFSPVLDDESLRMDKRPYEFIECSKGKQALKYRIPDWTMGLKSYEDFFLERGFICNNEDCTDNHEKQQPDKRLSDTRLREMMENPKCGLIVDGVWGQTNLMFPFAIYEAKKDVSSMTTAVRQLSHACKTYLAMLDDLARDPDDISRYQERTSEKYQLFAFASCGSYWQAFTAWNDKGECMIERIWDGDVKVPDNAMSLICIMNQVHDYATDQHRPFVMRHLEAWHSKHERTKGATSLKHLSTSCLRLGDIDIMDCDTDCNFNRVAKWKRIKKRLQDDKIDKAYETRVRNHKQRGIKKVLKRKLTK
;
A
#
# COMPACT_ATOMS: atom_id res chain seq x y z
N MET A 1 -5.16 11.10 28.52
CA MET A 1 -4.94 9.63 28.50
C MET A 1 -3.69 9.36 27.69
N ARG A 2 -2.73 8.57 28.20
CA ARG A 2 -1.64 8.07 27.37
C ARG A 2 -2.25 7.05 26.39
N PRO A 3 -2.00 7.15 25.07
CA PRO A 3 -2.51 6.15 24.13
C PRO A 3 -1.98 4.78 24.55
N ALA A 4 -2.83 3.76 24.48
CA ALA A 4 -2.43 2.39 24.77
C ALA A 4 -1.29 1.99 23.82
N THR A 5 -0.16 1.57 24.38
CA THR A 5 0.95 1.03 23.60
C THR A 5 0.45 -0.21 22.87
N ARG A 6 0.58 -0.27 21.54
CA ARG A 6 0.26 -1.49 20.78
C ARG A 6 1.14 -2.63 21.25
N GLU A 7 0.55 -3.65 21.88
CA GLU A 7 1.20 -4.92 22.16
C GLU A 7 1.18 -5.78 20.90
N ARG A 8 2.30 -5.87 20.17
CA ARG A 8 2.41 -6.77 19.02
C ARG A 8 3.10 -8.06 19.40
N THR A 9 2.63 -9.15 18.80
CA THR A 9 3.23 -10.47 18.96
C THR A 9 3.85 -10.94 17.65
N MET A 10 5.14 -11.33 17.69
CA MET A 10 5.91 -11.80 16.54
C MET A 10 5.32 -13.11 15.96
N PRO A 11 5.34 -13.32 14.62
CA PRO A 11 5.72 -12.37 13.57
C PRO A 11 4.66 -11.27 13.39
N LEU A 12 5.11 -10.05 13.08
CA LEU A 12 4.24 -8.87 12.98
C LEU A 12 3.25 -9.11 11.84
N VAL A 13 1.95 -9.21 12.15
CA VAL A 13 0.86 -9.05 11.16
C VAL A 13 0.40 -7.60 11.29
N PRO A 14 0.04 -6.88 10.22
CA PRO A 14 -0.39 -5.50 10.37
C PRO A 14 -1.77 -5.56 11.01
N GLU A 15 -1.86 -5.27 12.30
CA GLU A 15 -3.19 -5.05 12.87
C GLU A 15 -3.59 -3.63 12.47
N PRO A 16 -4.71 -3.46 11.76
CA PRO A 16 -5.20 -2.15 11.40
C PRO A 16 -5.42 -1.31 12.66
N PHE A 17 -5.37 0.02 12.53
CA PHE A 17 -5.82 0.93 13.59
C PHE A 17 -7.20 0.49 14.12
N GLN A 18 -7.42 0.51 15.44
CA GLN A 18 -8.70 0.04 15.99
C GLN A 18 -9.82 1.01 15.60
N THR A 19 -9.58 2.30 15.84
CA THR A 19 -10.48 3.40 15.52
C THR A 19 -10.06 4.10 14.23
N HIS A 20 -11.03 4.78 13.61
CA HIS A 20 -10.77 5.70 12.52
C HIS A 20 -11.85 6.78 12.52
N ILE A 21 -11.48 7.98 12.10
CA ILE A 21 -12.40 9.12 11.96
C ILE A 21 -12.35 9.56 10.51
N VAL A 22 -13.51 9.50 9.83
CA VAL A 22 -13.65 9.97 8.46
C VAL A 22 -14.35 11.33 8.49
N SER A 23 -13.60 12.41 8.28
CA SER A 23 -14.17 13.73 8.09
C SER A 23 -14.80 13.82 6.70
N LYS A 24 -16.12 13.98 6.66
CA LYS A 24 -16.90 14.12 5.42
C LYS A 24 -17.07 15.58 4.99
N HIS A 25 -16.69 16.56 5.82
CA HIS A 25 -16.94 17.98 5.53
C HIS A 25 -16.00 18.48 4.43
N LEU A 26 -16.57 19.09 3.38
CA LEU A 26 -15.82 19.95 2.45
C LEU A 26 -15.79 21.35 3.04
N TRP A 27 -14.61 21.95 3.07
CA TRP A 27 -14.34 23.21 3.77
C TRP A 27 -14.74 24.44 2.95
N TYR A 28 -15.70 24.31 2.03
CA TYR A 28 -16.07 25.35 1.04
C TYR A 28 -16.66 26.64 1.63
N THR A 29 -16.85 26.77 2.94
CA THR A 29 -17.13 28.07 3.55
C THR A 29 -15.82 28.88 3.66
N ARG A 30 -15.61 29.76 2.67
CA ARG A 30 -14.53 30.78 2.55
C ARG A 30 -14.13 31.56 3.83
N ARG A 31 -14.87 31.44 4.93
CA ARG A 31 -14.61 32.12 6.22
C ARG A 31 -13.92 31.25 7.28
N GLN A 32 -13.66 29.95 7.05
CA GLN A 32 -12.93 29.08 7.98
C GLN A 32 -11.78 28.30 7.31
N ILE A 33 -10.99 28.99 6.48
CA ILE A 33 -9.73 28.48 5.91
C ILE A 33 -8.65 28.25 7.00
N SER A 34 -8.92 28.60 8.27
CA SER A 34 -7.85 28.69 9.27
C SER A 34 -7.37 27.39 9.89
N LEU A 35 -8.00 26.21 9.73
CA LEU A 35 -7.59 25.01 10.49
C LEU A 35 -7.94 23.65 9.84
N SER A 36 -7.65 23.40 8.55
CA SER A 36 -7.67 22.00 8.05
C SER A 36 -6.79 21.16 8.97
N MET A 37 -7.36 20.10 9.56
CA MET A 37 -6.61 19.25 10.48
C MET A 37 -5.44 18.59 9.76
N THR A 38 -5.58 18.28 8.46
CA THR A 38 -4.43 17.86 7.66
C THR A 38 -3.40 18.99 7.49
N LYS A 39 -3.82 20.25 7.30
CA LYS A 39 -2.86 21.37 7.19
C LYS A 39 -2.08 21.62 8.49
N THR A 40 -2.66 21.30 9.65
CA THR A 40 -1.98 21.47 10.95
C THR A 40 -1.25 20.21 11.44
N ASN A 41 -1.73 19.02 11.08
CA ASN A 41 -1.25 17.75 11.63
C ASN A 41 -0.72 16.76 10.57
N GLY A 42 -1.07 16.94 9.30
CA GLY A 42 -0.53 16.18 8.17
C GLY A 42 0.85 16.67 7.78
N PHE A 43 1.67 15.77 7.21
CA PHE A 43 3.03 16.11 6.78
C PHE A 43 3.03 16.88 5.46
N PHE A 44 2.10 16.56 4.57
CA PHE A 44 1.95 17.15 3.26
C PHE A 44 0.46 17.34 2.91
N TYR A 45 0.16 18.50 2.35
CA TYR A 45 -1.17 18.85 1.88
C TYR A 45 -1.07 19.46 0.48
N PRO A 46 -1.74 18.91 -0.55
CA PRO A 46 -1.71 19.48 -1.89
C PRO A 46 -2.17 20.94 -1.88
N THR A 47 -1.49 21.79 -2.67
CA THR A 47 -1.88 23.18 -2.87
C THR A 47 -3.23 23.24 -3.57
N TRP A 48 -4.14 23.99 -2.96
CA TRP A 48 -5.52 24.17 -3.41
C TRP A 48 -5.70 25.28 -4.42
N ASP A 49 -4.81 26.26 -4.38
CA ASP A 49 -4.76 27.27 -5.41
C ASP A 49 -4.09 26.66 -6.65
N ILE A 50 -4.91 25.97 -7.43
CA ILE A 50 -4.47 25.28 -8.65
C ILE A 50 -3.87 26.29 -9.63
N GLN A 51 -4.41 27.50 -9.70
CA GLN A 51 -3.87 28.55 -10.57
C GLN A 51 -2.47 28.96 -10.11
N GLN A 52 -2.27 29.16 -8.80
CA GLN A 52 -0.96 29.43 -8.25
C GLN A 52 0.01 28.26 -8.49
N HIS A 53 -0.43 27.01 -8.32
CA HIS A 53 0.40 25.83 -8.58
C HIS A 53 0.82 25.75 -10.06
N LEU A 54 -0.11 25.93 -10.99
CA LEU A 54 0.18 25.92 -12.43
C LEU A 54 1.22 26.97 -12.83
N GLN A 55 1.22 28.14 -12.17
CA GLN A 55 2.23 29.19 -12.40
C GLN A 55 3.65 28.80 -11.92
N THR A 56 3.77 27.80 -11.03
CA THR A 56 5.08 27.29 -10.58
C THR A 56 5.67 26.23 -11.50
N LEU A 57 4.88 25.69 -12.43
CA LEU A 57 5.32 24.64 -13.34
C LEU A 57 6.14 25.23 -14.49
N ASP A 58 7.17 24.49 -14.91
CA ASP A 58 7.83 24.77 -16.18
C ASP A 58 6.87 24.52 -17.36
N LYS A 59 7.24 25.04 -18.53
CA LYS A 59 6.41 24.97 -19.74
C LYS A 59 6.06 23.53 -20.13
N LYS A 60 7.01 22.59 -20.04
CA LYS A 60 6.80 21.19 -20.43
C LYS A 60 5.81 20.52 -19.49
N ARG A 61 6.01 20.65 -18.17
CA ARG A 61 5.11 20.10 -17.15
C ARG A 61 3.71 20.72 -17.22
N LEU A 62 3.61 22.01 -17.54
CA LEU A 62 2.32 22.68 -17.75
C LEU A 62 1.58 22.11 -18.97
N GLU A 63 2.25 21.99 -20.11
CA GLU A 63 1.67 21.42 -21.34
C GLU A 63 1.21 19.97 -21.14
N GLU A 64 2.03 19.13 -20.49
CA GLU A 64 1.69 17.76 -20.14
C GLU A 64 0.48 17.68 -19.19
N THR A 65 0.42 18.57 -18.19
CA THR A 65 -0.68 18.67 -17.22
C THR A 65 -1.98 19.05 -17.92
N CYS A 66 -1.96 20.09 -18.76
CA CYS A 66 -3.12 20.53 -19.56
C CYS A 66 -3.62 19.42 -20.49
N SER A 67 -2.71 18.78 -21.25
CA SER A 67 -3.06 17.71 -22.17
C SER A 67 -3.71 16.52 -21.45
N ARG A 68 -3.19 16.14 -20.27
CA ARG A 68 -3.77 15.07 -19.45
C ARG A 68 -5.15 15.43 -18.91
N ALA A 69 -5.35 16.66 -18.46
CA ALA A 69 -6.64 17.15 -17.96
C ALA A 69 -7.72 17.16 -19.05
N GLU A 70 -7.41 17.69 -20.24
CA GLU A 70 -8.32 17.68 -21.40
C GLU A 70 -8.68 16.25 -21.82
N ARG A 71 -7.69 15.35 -21.84
CA ARG A 71 -7.90 13.95 -22.19
C ARG A 71 -8.78 13.23 -21.17
N LEU A 72 -8.56 13.47 -19.87
CA LEU A 72 -9.40 12.94 -18.81
C LEU A 72 -10.84 13.42 -18.96
N GLN A 73 -11.03 14.72 -19.17
CA GLN A 73 -12.34 15.33 -19.33
C GLN A 73 -13.09 14.72 -20.52
N LYS A 74 -12.47 14.75 -21.70
CA LYS A 74 -13.06 14.23 -22.94
C LYS A 74 -13.45 12.75 -22.80
N LYS A 75 -12.52 11.91 -22.35
CA LYS A 75 -12.79 10.47 -22.20
C LYS A 75 -13.86 10.19 -21.13
N SER A 76 -13.97 11.04 -20.11
CA SER A 76 -15.03 10.89 -19.09
C SER A 76 -16.41 11.23 -19.65
N ILE A 77 -16.52 12.27 -20.49
CA ILE A 77 -17.76 12.60 -21.20
C ILE A 77 -18.16 11.44 -22.12
N ASP A 78 -17.21 10.94 -22.92
CA ASP A 78 -17.46 9.84 -23.85
C ASP A 78 -17.89 8.57 -23.09
N ASN A 79 -17.19 8.21 -22.02
CA ASN A 79 -17.51 7.01 -21.25
C ASN A 79 -18.91 7.05 -20.64
N GLU A 80 -19.33 8.20 -20.15
CA GLU A 80 -20.67 8.39 -19.59
C GLU A 80 -21.74 8.32 -20.69
N TYR A 81 -21.50 8.99 -21.82
CA TYR A 81 -22.39 8.97 -22.98
C TYR A 81 -22.62 7.55 -23.51
N TYR A 82 -21.55 6.76 -23.63
CA TYR A 82 -21.61 5.37 -24.11
C TYR A 82 -21.91 4.34 -23.01
N GLN A 83 -22.20 4.76 -21.78
CA GLN A 83 -22.50 3.88 -20.65
C GLN A 83 -21.43 2.79 -20.43
N SER A 84 -20.18 3.21 -20.51
CA SER A 84 -19.02 2.32 -20.50
C SER A 84 -18.92 1.49 -19.23
N SER A 85 -18.23 0.35 -19.33
CA SER A 85 -18.01 -0.55 -18.20
C SER A 85 -17.08 0.08 -17.15
N GLU A 86 -17.17 -0.40 -15.91
CA GLU A 86 -16.26 -0.03 -14.81
C GLU A 86 -14.78 -0.22 -15.20
N SER A 87 -14.46 -1.30 -15.92
CA SER A 87 -13.10 -1.57 -16.41
C SER A 87 -12.57 -0.49 -17.35
N LEU A 88 -13.43 0.17 -18.14
CA LEU A 88 -12.99 1.25 -19.02
C LEU A 88 -12.72 2.53 -18.22
N TRP A 89 -13.51 2.79 -17.17
CA TRP A 89 -13.22 3.88 -16.23
C TRP A 89 -11.88 3.70 -15.52
N GLU A 90 -11.59 2.48 -15.06
CA GLU A 90 -10.27 2.14 -14.50
C GLU A 90 -9.15 2.37 -15.52
N THR A 91 -9.32 1.91 -16.77
CA THR A 91 -8.31 2.09 -17.82
C THR A 91 -8.02 3.57 -18.08
N ILE A 92 -9.03 4.42 -18.08
CA ILE A 92 -8.85 5.87 -18.21
C ILE A 92 -8.07 6.40 -17.02
N ALA A 93 -8.53 6.10 -15.79
CA ALA A 93 -7.86 6.55 -14.56
C ALA A 93 -6.36 6.23 -14.58
N LEU A 94 -6.00 5.01 -14.96
CA LEU A 94 -4.62 4.56 -15.09
C LEU A 94 -3.85 5.37 -16.15
N SER A 95 -4.41 5.49 -17.36
CA SER A 95 -3.74 6.14 -18.49
C SER A 95 -3.68 7.68 -18.40
N THR A 96 -4.45 8.31 -17.52
CA THR A 96 -4.51 9.78 -17.42
C THR A 96 -4.16 10.29 -16.02
N VAL A 97 -4.91 9.88 -14.99
CA VAL A 97 -4.72 10.37 -13.62
C VAL A 97 -3.43 9.81 -13.04
N PHE A 98 -3.27 8.48 -13.10
CA PHE A 98 -2.17 7.79 -12.43
C PHE A 98 -0.97 7.51 -13.33
N SER A 99 -0.94 8.03 -14.56
CA SER A 99 0.18 7.82 -15.47
C SER A 99 1.55 8.21 -14.90
N PRO A 100 1.71 9.30 -14.09
CA PRO A 100 3.02 9.61 -13.50
C PRO A 100 3.56 8.50 -12.61
N VAL A 101 2.69 7.77 -11.91
CA VAL A 101 3.07 6.64 -11.06
C VAL A 101 3.36 5.39 -11.88
N LEU A 102 2.67 5.19 -13.01
CA LEU A 102 2.94 4.09 -13.94
C LEU A 102 4.28 4.25 -14.65
N ASP A 103 4.60 5.48 -15.03
CA ASP A 103 5.77 5.81 -15.85
C ASP A 103 7.04 5.99 -14.98
N ASP A 104 6.89 6.08 -13.66
CA ASP A 104 8.01 6.18 -12.72
C ASP A 104 8.55 4.79 -12.34
N GLU A 105 9.76 4.48 -12.81
CA GLU A 105 10.40 3.17 -12.57
C GLU A 105 10.73 2.87 -11.11
N SER A 106 10.73 3.88 -10.24
CA SER A 106 10.98 3.72 -8.80
C SER A 106 9.72 3.36 -8.00
N LEU A 107 8.55 3.53 -8.62
CA LEU A 107 7.24 3.27 -8.05
C LEU A 107 6.61 2.01 -8.67
N ARG A 108 5.56 1.52 -8.02
CA ARG A 108 4.77 0.40 -8.50
C ARG A 108 3.30 0.66 -8.24
N MET A 109 2.47 0.34 -9.23
CA MET A 109 1.03 0.28 -9.09
C MET A 109 0.50 -1.09 -9.53
N ASP A 110 -0.36 -1.70 -8.72
CA ASP A 110 -0.95 -3.01 -9.00
C ASP A 110 -2.28 -3.24 -8.25
N LYS A 111 -3.08 -4.18 -8.71
CA LYS A 111 -4.23 -4.76 -7.98
C LYS A 111 -3.71 -5.60 -6.81
N ARG A 112 -3.32 -4.92 -5.72
CA ARG A 112 -2.63 -5.56 -4.60
C ARG A 112 -3.58 -5.95 -3.47
N PRO A 113 -3.73 -7.25 -3.14
CA PRO A 113 -4.44 -7.63 -1.93
C PRO A 113 -3.70 -7.11 -0.69
N TYR A 114 -4.45 -6.81 0.36
CA TYR A 114 -3.88 -6.68 1.69
C TYR A 114 -4.54 -7.66 2.66
N GLU A 115 -3.70 -8.27 3.49
CA GLU A 115 -4.09 -9.23 4.53
C GLU A 115 -4.25 -8.51 5.88
N PHE A 116 -5.29 -8.86 6.63
CA PHE A 116 -5.57 -8.26 7.93
C PHE A 116 -6.24 -9.26 8.89
N ILE A 117 -6.05 -9.05 10.18
CA ILE A 117 -6.70 -9.84 11.23
C ILE A 117 -8.04 -9.21 11.58
N GLU A 118 -9.08 -10.04 11.58
CA GLU A 118 -10.38 -9.67 12.13
C GLU A 118 -10.69 -10.53 13.35
N CYS A 119 -10.95 -9.88 14.48
CA CYS A 119 -11.43 -10.53 15.69
C CYS A 119 -12.96 -10.57 15.66
N SER A 120 -13.54 -11.76 15.45
CA SER A 120 -14.99 -11.96 15.51
C SER A 120 -15.33 -13.03 16.53
N LYS A 121 -16.15 -12.68 17.52
CA LYS A 121 -16.61 -13.61 18.59
C LYS A 121 -15.47 -14.37 19.29
N GLY A 122 -14.37 -13.68 19.60
CA GLY A 122 -13.20 -14.27 20.26
C GLY A 122 -12.31 -15.14 19.37
N LYS A 123 -12.63 -15.28 18.06
CA LYS A 123 -11.78 -15.97 17.09
C LYS A 123 -11.09 -14.95 16.18
N GLN A 124 -9.77 -15.07 16.07
CA GLN A 124 -8.98 -14.34 15.09
C GLN A 124 -9.02 -15.07 13.75
N ALA A 125 -9.41 -14.37 12.70
CA ALA A 125 -9.39 -14.87 11.33
C ALA A 125 -8.55 -13.95 10.45
N LEU A 126 -7.70 -14.55 9.62
CA LEU A 126 -7.00 -13.84 8.56
C LEU A 126 -7.97 -13.63 7.40
N LYS A 127 -8.19 -12.37 7.03
CA LYS A 127 -8.97 -11.97 5.87
C LYS A 127 -8.09 -11.20 4.91
N TYR A 128 -8.56 -11.09 3.67
CA TYR A 128 -7.93 -10.25 2.68
C TYR A 128 -8.99 -9.42 1.95
N ARG A 129 -8.57 -8.27 1.45
CA ARG A 129 -9.34 -7.40 0.55
C ARG A 129 -8.41 -6.94 -0.56
N ILE A 130 -9.00 -6.58 -1.69
CA ILE A 130 -8.27 -6.15 -2.89
C ILE A 130 -8.86 -4.80 -3.28
N PRO A 131 -8.13 -3.68 -3.11
CA PRO A 131 -8.46 -2.42 -3.77
C PRO A 131 -8.37 -2.57 -5.28
N ASP A 132 -9.06 -1.70 -6.01
CA ASP A 132 -8.90 -1.64 -7.45
C ASP A 132 -7.47 -1.31 -7.85
N TRP A 133 -6.80 -0.39 -7.15
CA TRP A 133 -5.37 -0.17 -7.33
C TRP A 133 -4.69 0.26 -6.03
N THR A 134 -3.47 -0.23 -5.81
CA THR A 134 -2.57 0.24 -4.75
C THR A 134 -1.31 0.78 -5.40
N MET A 135 -0.73 1.83 -4.84
CA MET A 135 0.52 2.46 -5.29
C MET A 135 1.53 2.48 -4.16
N GLY A 136 2.75 2.05 -4.45
CA GLY A 136 3.84 1.93 -3.48
C GLY A 136 5.21 1.98 -4.14
N LEU A 137 6.23 1.63 -3.37
CA LEU A 137 7.60 1.52 -3.83
C LEU A 137 7.86 0.16 -4.49
N LYS A 138 8.73 0.17 -5.49
CA LYS A 138 9.21 -1.04 -6.17
C LYS A 138 10.38 -1.69 -5.41
N SER A 139 10.46 -3.01 -5.40
CA SER A 139 11.66 -3.75 -4.97
C SER A 139 12.58 -4.03 -6.15
N TYR A 140 13.86 -4.27 -5.86
CA TYR A 140 14.86 -4.54 -6.89
C TYR A 140 15.46 -5.93 -6.70
N GLU A 141 15.50 -6.69 -7.79
CA GLU A 141 16.38 -7.84 -7.90
C GLU A 141 17.84 -7.39 -8.03
N ASP A 142 18.77 -8.26 -7.65
CA ASP A 142 20.21 -7.95 -7.63
C ASP A 142 20.73 -7.48 -9.00
N PHE A 143 20.20 -8.04 -10.09
CA PHE A 143 20.50 -7.60 -11.45
C PHE A 143 20.24 -6.10 -11.67
N PHE A 144 19.11 -5.57 -11.18
CA PHE A 144 18.80 -4.15 -11.33
C PHE A 144 19.65 -3.29 -10.38
N LEU A 145 19.98 -3.79 -9.19
CA LEU A 145 20.85 -3.09 -8.25
C LEU A 145 22.28 -2.93 -8.80
N GLU A 146 22.79 -3.92 -9.52
CA GLU A 146 24.12 -3.88 -10.15
C GLU A 146 24.14 -2.99 -11.40
N ARG A 147 23.09 -3.08 -12.22
CA ARG A 147 22.99 -2.32 -13.48
C ARG A 147 22.70 -0.83 -13.26
N GLY A 148 21.93 -0.49 -12.21
CA GLY A 148 21.40 0.85 -12.02
C GLY A 148 20.29 1.21 -13.03
N PHE A 149 19.76 2.42 -12.91
CA PHE A 149 18.82 2.97 -13.88
C PHE A 149 19.56 3.47 -15.12
N ILE A 150 19.05 3.16 -16.32
CA ILE A 150 19.60 3.57 -17.60
C ILE A 150 18.52 4.31 -18.40
N CYS A 151 18.73 5.60 -18.69
CA CYS A 151 17.89 6.32 -19.64
C CYS A 151 18.24 5.85 -21.06
N ASN A 152 17.27 5.25 -21.76
CA ASN A 152 17.47 4.77 -23.14
C ASN A 152 17.34 5.89 -24.19
N ASN A 153 17.12 7.13 -23.77
CA ASN A 153 17.09 8.28 -24.67
C ASN A 153 18.51 8.83 -24.81
N GLU A 154 19.04 8.88 -26.03
CA GLU A 154 20.40 9.35 -26.30
C GLU A 154 20.61 10.82 -25.92
N ASP A 155 19.54 11.62 -25.95
CA ASP A 155 19.54 13.06 -25.61
C ASP A 155 19.03 13.34 -24.19
N CYS A 156 19.06 12.35 -23.31
CA CYS A 156 18.50 12.46 -21.96
C CYS A 156 19.36 13.34 -21.05
N THR A 157 18.88 14.56 -20.77
CA THR A 157 19.53 15.51 -19.85
C THR A 157 18.95 15.46 -18.44
N ASP A 158 17.98 14.60 -18.18
CA ASP A 158 17.24 14.55 -16.92
C ASP A 158 18.11 13.94 -15.80
N ASN A 159 17.97 14.48 -14.58
CA ASN A 159 18.64 13.90 -13.42
C ASN A 159 17.85 12.66 -12.92
N HIS A 160 18.43 11.48 -13.11
CA HIS A 160 17.85 10.20 -12.70
C HIS A 160 18.35 9.66 -11.36
N GLU A 161 19.06 10.46 -10.55
CA GLU A 161 19.56 10.04 -9.23
C GLU A 161 18.45 9.46 -8.34
N LYS A 162 17.26 10.08 -8.34
CA LYS A 162 16.11 9.61 -7.55
C LYS A 162 15.51 8.30 -8.09
N GLN A 163 15.77 7.96 -9.34
CA GLN A 163 15.31 6.74 -10.00
C GLN A 163 16.30 5.58 -9.84
N GLN A 164 17.49 5.83 -9.29
CA GLN A 164 18.47 4.77 -9.07
C GLN A 164 17.93 3.72 -8.08
N PRO A 165 18.09 2.42 -8.41
CA PRO A 165 17.82 1.32 -7.50
C PRO A 165 18.57 1.48 -6.18
N ASP A 166 17.90 1.16 -5.07
CA ASP A 166 18.49 1.26 -3.73
C ASP A 166 18.58 -0.11 -3.07
N LYS A 167 19.75 -0.48 -2.55
CA LYS A 167 20.00 -1.77 -1.90
C LYS A 167 19.11 -2.00 -0.68
N ARG A 168 18.62 -0.93 -0.03
CA ARG A 168 17.65 -1.02 1.07
C ARG A 168 16.31 -1.60 0.61
N LEU A 169 16.02 -1.51 -0.69
CA LEU A 169 14.84 -2.07 -1.36
C LEU A 169 15.12 -3.38 -2.12
N SER A 170 16.20 -4.09 -1.76
CA SER A 170 16.48 -5.43 -2.32
C SER A 170 15.34 -6.41 -1.99
N ASP A 171 14.82 -7.06 -3.03
CA ASP A 171 13.75 -8.07 -2.93
C ASP A 171 14.13 -9.19 -1.96
N THR A 172 15.32 -9.77 -2.18
CA THR A 172 15.88 -10.85 -1.37
C THR A 172 16.01 -10.45 0.09
N ARG A 173 16.64 -9.29 0.35
CA ARG A 173 16.94 -8.84 1.72
C ARG A 173 15.68 -8.53 2.52
N LEU A 174 14.70 -7.91 1.88
CA LEU A 174 13.42 -7.61 2.52
C LEU A 174 12.58 -8.88 2.77
N ARG A 175 12.63 -9.87 1.87
CA ARG A 175 12.00 -11.18 2.09
C ARG A 175 12.61 -11.91 3.29
N GLU A 176 13.93 -11.97 3.37
CA GLU A 176 14.65 -12.56 4.50
C GLU A 176 14.34 -11.84 5.82
N MET A 177 14.22 -10.51 5.79
CA MET A 177 13.84 -9.71 6.94
C MET A 177 12.42 -10.02 7.44
N MET A 178 11.44 -10.11 6.53
CA MET A 178 10.08 -10.53 6.85
C MET A 178 10.02 -11.93 7.46
N GLU A 179 10.84 -12.86 6.97
CA GLU A 179 10.85 -14.23 7.42
C GLU A 179 11.59 -14.45 8.75
N ASN A 180 12.42 -13.48 9.16
CA ASN A 180 13.17 -13.55 10.40
C ASN A 180 12.23 -13.38 11.61
N PRO A 181 12.10 -14.41 12.48
CA PRO A 181 11.24 -14.37 13.67
C PRO A 181 11.55 -13.27 14.68
N LYS A 182 12.73 -12.64 14.58
CA LYS A 182 13.21 -11.56 15.46
C LYS A 182 13.16 -10.18 14.80
N CYS A 183 12.80 -10.09 13.52
CA CYS A 183 12.84 -8.84 12.74
C CYS A 183 11.60 -8.56 11.90
N GLY A 184 10.67 -9.52 11.74
CA GLY A 184 9.61 -9.57 10.72
C GLY A 184 8.71 -8.35 10.50
N LEU A 185 9.26 -7.26 9.98
CA LEU A 185 8.56 -6.08 9.44
C LEU A 185 7.80 -6.47 8.17
N ILE A 186 6.51 -6.15 8.12
CA ILE A 186 5.72 -6.32 6.90
C ILE A 186 5.92 -5.12 6.00
N VAL A 187 6.38 -5.39 4.79
CA VAL A 187 6.69 -4.36 3.80
C VAL A 187 5.63 -4.26 2.71
N ASP A 188 4.82 -5.30 2.50
CA ASP A 188 3.83 -5.43 1.44
C ASP A 188 2.46 -5.85 2.02
N GLY A 189 1.37 -5.47 1.38
CA GLY A 189 0.02 -5.87 1.78
C GLY A 189 -0.19 -7.39 1.78
N VAL A 190 0.55 -8.12 0.94
CA VAL A 190 0.57 -9.58 0.93
C VAL A 190 1.79 -10.07 1.71
N TRP A 191 1.57 -10.82 2.79
CA TRP A 191 2.68 -11.27 3.63
C TRP A 191 3.68 -12.13 2.84
N GLY A 192 4.98 -11.89 3.05
CA GLY A 192 6.08 -12.63 2.41
C GLY A 192 6.34 -12.24 0.95
N GLN A 193 5.64 -11.23 0.44
CA GLN A 193 5.89 -10.65 -0.86
C GLN A 193 6.52 -9.26 -0.74
N THR A 194 7.09 -8.80 -1.83
CA THR A 194 7.95 -7.60 -1.87
C THR A 194 7.71 -6.78 -3.13
N ASN A 195 6.67 -7.10 -3.91
CA ASN A 195 6.47 -6.54 -5.25
C ASN A 195 5.90 -5.12 -5.21
N LEU A 196 5.11 -4.78 -4.18
CA LEU A 196 4.55 -3.44 -3.98
C LEU A 196 4.64 -3.09 -2.50
N MET A 197 5.65 -2.31 -2.16
CA MET A 197 6.05 -2.08 -0.78
C MET A 197 5.63 -0.71 -0.29
N PHE A 198 5.38 -0.60 1.02
CA PHE A 198 5.11 0.66 1.72
C PHE A 198 4.16 1.59 0.93
N PRO A 199 2.88 1.22 0.78
CA PRO A 199 1.95 1.98 -0.04
C PRO A 199 1.86 3.44 0.39
N PHE A 200 1.78 4.34 -0.60
CA PHE A 200 1.56 5.78 -0.39
C PHE A 200 0.21 6.25 -0.92
N ALA A 201 -0.42 5.48 -1.82
CA ALA A 201 -1.76 5.80 -2.31
C ALA A 201 -2.58 4.54 -2.65
N ILE A 202 -3.90 4.70 -2.61
CA ILE A 202 -4.88 3.68 -2.99
C ILE A 202 -5.99 4.29 -3.84
N TYR A 203 -6.58 3.48 -4.72
CA TYR A 203 -7.68 3.89 -5.58
C TYR A 203 -8.77 2.81 -5.58
N GLU A 204 -10.02 3.25 -5.47
CA GLU A 204 -11.21 2.42 -5.58
C GLU A 204 -12.21 3.03 -6.57
N ALA A 205 -12.59 2.24 -7.57
CA ALA A 205 -13.55 2.60 -8.58
C ALA A 205 -14.89 1.93 -8.30
N LYS A 206 -15.99 2.61 -8.59
CA LYS A 206 -17.31 2.00 -8.69
C LYS A 206 -18.02 2.55 -9.92
N LYS A 207 -18.93 1.76 -10.48
CA LYS A 207 -19.77 2.22 -11.58
C LYS A 207 -20.78 3.30 -11.15
N ASP A 208 -21.51 3.07 -10.07
CA ASP A 208 -22.68 3.88 -9.70
C ASP A 208 -22.39 4.83 -8.53
N VAL A 209 -22.91 6.06 -8.60
CA VAL A 209 -22.77 7.08 -7.54
C VAL A 209 -23.36 6.63 -6.21
N SER A 210 -24.41 5.79 -6.23
CA SER A 210 -24.98 5.17 -5.03
C SER A 210 -23.97 4.28 -4.27
N SER A 211 -22.90 3.85 -4.95
CA SER A 211 -21.84 3.03 -4.38
C SER A 211 -20.69 3.83 -3.77
N MET A 212 -20.72 5.17 -3.80
CA MET A 212 -19.64 6.01 -3.24
C MET A 212 -19.40 5.70 -1.76
N THR A 213 -20.47 5.50 -0.97
CA THR A 213 -20.35 5.11 0.44
C THR A 213 -19.61 3.77 0.60
N THR A 214 -19.84 2.83 -0.31
CA THR A 214 -19.15 1.54 -0.33
C THR A 214 -17.68 1.70 -0.69
N ALA A 215 -17.36 2.50 -1.72
CA ALA A 215 -15.99 2.82 -2.11
C ALA A 215 -15.21 3.47 -0.93
N VAL A 216 -15.78 4.50 -0.31
CA VAL A 216 -15.17 5.19 0.83
C VAL A 216 -14.96 4.25 2.02
N ARG A 217 -15.90 3.32 2.29
CA ARG A 217 -15.73 2.31 3.34
C ARG A 217 -14.60 1.32 3.02
N GLN A 218 -14.45 0.91 1.76
CA GLN A 218 -13.37 0.05 1.32
C GLN A 218 -12.01 0.76 1.43
N LEU A 219 -11.94 2.01 0.96
CA LEU A 219 -10.77 2.87 1.10
C LEU A 219 -10.39 3.08 2.55
N SER A 220 -11.35 3.38 3.42
CA SER A 220 -11.09 3.59 4.85
C SER A 220 -10.45 2.37 5.49
N HIS A 221 -10.92 1.17 5.14
CA HIS A 221 -10.32 -0.07 5.63
C HIS A 221 -8.88 -0.26 5.12
N ALA A 222 -8.62 0.05 3.85
CA ALA A 222 -7.28 -0.01 3.28
C ALA A 222 -6.35 1.02 3.94
N CYS A 223 -6.80 2.27 4.13
CA CYS A 223 -6.05 3.31 4.85
C CYS A 223 -5.60 2.85 6.23
N LYS A 224 -6.52 2.28 7.02
CA LYS A 224 -6.21 1.76 8.36
C LYS A 224 -5.13 0.68 8.34
N THR A 225 -5.10 -0.14 7.30
CA THR A 225 -4.15 -1.26 7.18
C THR A 225 -2.79 -0.76 6.71
N TYR A 226 -2.75 0.03 5.64
CA TYR A 226 -1.50 0.53 5.07
C TYR A 226 -0.83 1.59 5.95
N LEU A 227 -1.59 2.47 6.62
CA LEU A 227 -1.00 3.35 7.63
C LEU A 227 -0.43 2.57 8.80
N ALA A 228 -1.03 1.46 9.21
CA ALA A 228 -0.48 0.62 10.27
C ALA A 228 0.84 -0.05 9.84
N MET A 229 1.02 -0.34 8.55
CA MET A 229 2.30 -0.82 8.02
C MET A 229 3.37 0.28 8.05
N LEU A 230 3.02 1.53 7.73
CA LEU A 230 3.94 2.66 7.84
C LEU A 230 4.29 3.00 9.30
N ASP A 231 3.32 2.86 10.21
CA ASP A 231 3.53 2.97 11.66
C ASP A 231 4.59 1.97 12.14
N ASP A 232 4.53 0.73 11.65
CA ASP A 232 5.52 -0.30 12.01
C ASP A 232 6.90 0.07 11.51
N LEU A 233 6.99 0.50 10.26
CA LEU A 233 8.26 0.93 9.69
C LEU A 233 8.86 2.06 10.54
N ALA A 234 8.04 3.01 11.00
CA ALA A 234 8.44 4.16 11.81
C ALA A 234 8.88 3.80 13.24
N ARG A 235 8.49 2.63 13.76
CA ARG A 235 8.81 2.17 15.12
C ARG A 235 10.22 1.63 15.23
N ASP A 236 10.78 1.71 16.42
CA ASP A 236 12.09 1.17 16.71
C ASP A 236 12.04 -0.38 16.68
N PRO A 237 12.88 -1.05 15.86
CA PRO A 237 12.89 -2.50 15.77
C PRO A 237 13.38 -3.23 17.05
N ASP A 238 14.06 -2.52 17.96
CA ASP A 238 14.45 -3.04 19.27
C ASP A 238 13.38 -2.79 20.35
N ASP A 239 12.55 -1.75 20.18
CA ASP A 239 11.45 -1.40 21.07
C ASP A 239 10.28 -0.78 20.28
N ILE A 240 9.33 -1.62 19.87
CA ILE A 240 8.19 -1.18 19.06
C ILE A 240 7.24 -0.21 19.79
N SER A 241 7.39 -0.02 21.11
CA SER A 241 6.57 0.94 21.85
C SER A 241 6.91 2.39 21.50
N ARG A 242 8.12 2.63 20.98
CA ARG A 242 8.63 3.95 20.62
C ARG A 242 8.87 4.08 19.11
N TYR A 243 8.86 5.32 18.67
CA TYR A 243 9.30 5.69 17.33
C TYR A 243 10.83 5.77 17.26
N GLN A 244 11.39 5.55 16.07
CA GLN A 244 12.84 5.67 15.82
C GLN A 244 13.33 7.11 16.06
N GLU A 245 12.54 8.11 15.63
CA GLU A 245 12.85 9.53 15.75
C GLU A 245 11.60 10.32 16.16
N ARG A 246 11.80 11.56 16.64
CA ARG A 246 10.70 12.46 17.03
C ARG A 246 9.74 12.78 15.87
N THR A 247 10.23 12.74 14.64
CA THR A 247 9.45 13.04 13.43
C THR A 247 8.88 11.80 12.75
N SER A 248 9.17 10.59 13.25
CA SER A 248 8.72 9.34 12.61
C SER A 248 7.21 9.14 12.66
N GLU A 249 6.49 9.86 13.52
CA GLU A 249 5.01 9.84 13.55
C GLU A 249 4.36 10.50 12.33
N LYS A 250 5.15 11.21 11.51
CA LYS A 250 4.67 12.00 10.37
C LYS A 250 4.72 11.20 9.06
N TYR A 251 3.80 10.26 8.92
CA TYR A 251 3.56 9.54 7.67
C TYR A 251 2.09 9.68 7.25
N GLN A 252 1.82 9.56 5.95
CA GLN A 252 0.47 9.69 5.42
C GLN A 252 0.26 8.78 4.20
N LEU A 253 -1.01 8.61 3.86
CA LEU A 253 -1.48 7.83 2.73
C LEU A 253 -2.55 8.65 1.99
N PHE A 254 -2.54 8.62 0.67
CA PHE A 254 -3.62 9.21 -0.12
C PHE A 254 -4.62 8.15 -0.56
N ALA A 255 -5.87 8.55 -0.72
CA ALA A 255 -6.90 7.66 -1.23
C ALA A 255 -7.74 8.38 -2.27
N PHE A 256 -8.07 7.67 -3.34
CA PHE A 256 -8.91 8.18 -4.43
C PHE A 256 -10.12 7.27 -4.59
N ALA A 257 -11.30 7.86 -4.67
CA ALA A 257 -12.54 7.16 -5.02
C ALA A 257 -13.08 7.73 -6.32
N SER A 258 -13.57 6.90 -7.22
CA SER A 258 -14.37 7.36 -8.35
C SER A 258 -15.69 6.60 -8.47
N CYS A 259 -16.74 7.31 -8.85
CA CYS A 259 -18.03 6.75 -9.25
C CYS A 259 -18.38 7.34 -10.62
N GLY A 260 -18.04 6.62 -11.69
CA GLY A 260 -18.02 7.17 -13.04
C GLY A 260 -17.09 8.38 -13.14
N SER A 261 -17.62 9.51 -13.61
CA SER A 261 -16.92 10.80 -13.77
C SER A 261 -16.76 11.61 -12.48
N TYR A 262 -17.40 11.21 -11.39
CA TYR A 262 -17.29 11.92 -10.12
C TYR A 262 -16.22 11.30 -9.23
N TRP A 263 -15.32 12.14 -8.71
CA TRP A 263 -14.13 11.73 -7.98
C TRP A 263 -14.08 12.35 -6.59
N GLN A 264 -13.40 11.67 -5.67
CA GLN A 264 -13.05 12.17 -4.36
C GLN A 264 -11.59 11.80 -4.06
N ALA A 265 -10.83 12.76 -3.55
CA ALA A 265 -9.48 12.53 -3.03
C ALA A 265 -9.47 12.74 -1.51
N PHE A 266 -8.71 11.90 -0.83
CA PHE A 266 -8.57 11.88 0.62
C PHE A 266 -7.11 11.82 1.00
N THR A 267 -6.83 12.30 2.18
CA THR A 267 -5.57 12.08 2.89
C THR A 267 -5.85 11.35 4.19
N ALA A 268 -4.95 10.47 4.57
CA ALA A 268 -5.05 9.71 5.80
C ALA A 268 -3.72 9.76 6.55
N TRP A 269 -3.78 9.91 7.88
CA TRP A 269 -2.61 10.01 8.74
C TRP A 269 -2.90 9.41 10.12
N ASN A 270 -1.86 9.22 10.92
CA ASN A 270 -1.99 8.86 12.32
C ASN A 270 -2.09 10.12 13.20
N ASP A 271 -3.15 10.25 13.99
CA ASP A 271 -3.23 11.22 15.09
C ASP A 271 -3.42 10.47 16.40
N LYS A 272 -2.40 10.49 17.26
CA LYS A 272 -2.43 9.90 18.62
C LYS A 272 -2.87 8.43 18.68
N GLY A 273 -2.53 7.64 17.65
CA GLY A 273 -2.89 6.23 17.58
C GLY A 273 -4.24 5.97 16.92
N GLU A 274 -4.83 6.97 16.25
CA GLU A 274 -6.05 6.84 15.46
C GLU A 274 -5.78 7.13 13.98
N CYS A 275 -6.44 6.36 13.10
CA CYS A 275 -6.39 6.63 11.66
C CYS A 275 -7.38 7.75 11.31
N MET A 276 -6.85 8.93 11.03
CA MET A 276 -7.62 10.06 10.54
C MET A 276 -7.71 9.97 9.02
N ILE A 277 -8.89 10.24 8.47
CA ILE A 277 -9.13 10.30 7.02
C ILE A 277 -9.93 11.55 6.74
N GLU A 278 -9.37 12.47 5.96
CA GLU A 278 -10.01 13.72 5.57
C GLU A 278 -10.22 13.73 4.06
N ARG A 279 -11.46 13.99 3.63
CA ARG A 279 -11.71 14.31 2.23
C ARG A 279 -11.09 15.66 1.94
N ILE A 280 -10.07 15.67 1.10
CA ILE A 280 -9.44 16.90 0.67
C ILE A 280 -10.22 17.46 -0.50
N TRP A 281 -10.53 16.65 -1.52
CA TRP A 281 -11.14 17.13 -2.77
C TRP A 281 -12.28 16.26 -3.26
N ASP A 282 -13.21 16.88 -3.98
CA ASP A 282 -14.17 16.20 -4.83
C ASP A 282 -14.55 17.03 -6.06
N GLY A 283 -15.02 16.35 -7.10
CA GLY A 283 -15.40 17.03 -8.33
C GLY A 283 -15.82 16.06 -9.42
N ASP A 284 -16.66 16.55 -10.32
CA ASP A 284 -16.98 15.88 -11.58
C ASP A 284 -15.96 16.28 -12.64
N VAL A 285 -15.16 15.33 -13.11
CA VAL A 285 -14.06 15.59 -14.06
C VAL A 285 -14.53 15.82 -15.50
N LYS A 286 -15.85 15.78 -15.78
CA LYS A 286 -16.39 16.34 -17.02
C LYS A 286 -16.29 17.86 -17.05
N VAL A 287 -16.15 18.51 -15.89
CA VAL A 287 -15.88 19.94 -15.78
C VAL A 287 -14.37 20.16 -15.96
N PRO A 288 -13.92 21.03 -16.90
CA PRO A 288 -12.50 21.24 -17.19
C PRO A 288 -11.67 21.56 -15.93
N ASP A 289 -12.15 22.48 -15.09
CA ASP A 289 -11.44 22.91 -13.89
C ASP A 289 -11.27 21.78 -12.87
N ASN A 290 -12.25 20.88 -12.76
CA ASN A 290 -12.16 19.72 -11.87
C ASN A 290 -11.18 18.67 -12.41
N ALA A 291 -11.19 18.43 -13.73
CA ALA A 291 -10.19 17.57 -14.36
C ALA A 291 -8.78 18.10 -14.11
N MET A 292 -8.57 19.40 -14.32
CA MET A 292 -7.29 20.07 -14.04
C MET A 292 -6.89 19.93 -12.57
N SER A 293 -7.82 20.20 -11.65
CA SER A 293 -7.58 20.09 -10.21
C SER A 293 -7.15 18.68 -9.80
N LEU A 294 -7.83 17.64 -10.30
CA LEU A 294 -7.48 16.25 -10.01
C LEU A 294 -6.09 15.88 -10.53
N ILE A 295 -5.74 16.28 -11.75
CA ILE A 295 -4.40 16.04 -12.31
C ILE A 295 -3.33 16.75 -11.49
N CYS A 296 -3.56 18.01 -11.08
CA CYS A 296 -2.63 18.76 -10.24
C CYS A 296 -2.47 18.14 -8.85
N ILE A 297 -3.54 17.65 -8.24
CA ILE A 297 -3.48 16.91 -6.96
C ILE A 297 -2.63 15.65 -7.14
N MET A 298 -2.85 14.88 -8.20
CA MET A 298 -2.11 13.64 -8.41
C MET A 298 -0.63 13.89 -8.72
N ASN A 299 -0.29 14.92 -9.48
CA ASN A 299 1.11 15.31 -9.70
C ASN A 299 1.81 15.63 -8.37
N GLN A 300 1.14 16.39 -7.50
CA GLN A 300 1.66 16.70 -6.16
C GLN A 300 1.78 15.46 -5.26
N VAL A 301 0.88 14.49 -5.38
CA VAL A 301 0.98 13.19 -4.67
C VAL A 301 2.14 12.35 -5.21
N HIS A 302 2.40 12.39 -6.52
CA HIS A 302 3.56 11.76 -7.14
C HIS A 302 4.87 12.40 -6.64
N ASP A 303 4.97 13.74 -6.66
CA ASP A 303 6.12 14.47 -6.08
C ASP A 303 6.32 14.12 -4.59
N TYR A 304 5.23 14.03 -3.80
CA TYR A 304 5.31 13.56 -2.42
C TYR A 304 5.90 12.15 -2.33
N ALA A 305 5.47 11.23 -3.20
CA ALA A 305 5.92 9.85 -3.18
C ALA A 305 7.43 9.75 -3.41
N THR A 306 7.96 10.53 -4.36
CA THR A 306 9.39 10.52 -4.72
C THR A 306 10.25 11.29 -3.72
N ASP A 307 9.76 12.45 -3.26
CA ASP A 307 10.60 13.43 -2.56
C ASP A 307 10.47 13.38 -1.04
N GLN A 308 9.41 12.75 -0.53
CA GLN A 308 9.13 12.68 0.91
C GLN A 308 8.92 11.24 1.38
N HIS A 309 8.02 10.50 0.75
CA HIS A 309 7.69 9.14 1.16
C HIS A 309 8.84 8.16 0.96
N ARG A 310 9.44 8.13 -0.23
CA ARG A 310 10.58 7.24 -0.51
C ARG A 310 11.76 7.51 0.43
N PRO A 311 12.24 8.76 0.62
CA PRO A 311 13.27 9.05 1.63
C PRO A 311 12.87 8.69 3.06
N PHE A 312 11.61 8.94 3.44
CA PHE A 312 11.08 8.51 4.74
C PHE A 312 11.23 6.99 4.90
N VAL A 313 10.82 6.21 3.91
CA VAL A 313 10.92 4.75 3.96
C VAL A 313 12.37 4.29 4.05
N MET A 314 13.25 4.84 3.20
CA MET A 314 14.67 4.47 3.18
C MET A 314 15.34 4.68 4.53
N ARG A 315 15.14 5.86 5.14
CA ARG A 315 15.72 6.20 6.44
C ARG A 315 15.29 5.22 7.53
N HIS A 316 14.00 4.92 7.62
CA HIS A 316 13.48 4.03 8.67
C HIS A 316 13.85 2.56 8.43
N LEU A 317 14.00 2.14 7.16
CA LEU A 317 14.43 0.79 6.81
C LEU A 317 15.86 0.47 7.30
N GLU A 318 16.73 1.48 7.49
CA GLU A 318 18.10 1.26 7.95
C GLU A 318 18.16 0.60 9.32
N ALA A 319 17.31 1.03 10.25
CA ALA A 319 17.22 0.45 11.59
C ALA A 319 16.77 -1.02 11.50
N TRP A 320 15.77 -1.30 10.67
CA TRP A 320 15.26 -2.66 10.45
C TRP A 320 16.29 -3.59 9.82
N HIS A 321 17.00 -3.13 8.79
CA HIS A 321 18.14 -3.85 8.22
C HIS A 321 19.22 -4.13 9.26
N SER A 322 19.56 -3.14 10.08
CA SER A 322 20.56 -3.30 11.15
C SER A 322 20.15 -4.35 12.17
N LYS A 323 18.87 -4.37 12.59
CA LYS A 323 18.32 -5.41 13.46
C LYS A 323 18.41 -6.78 12.82
N HIS A 324 18.07 -6.88 11.54
CA HIS A 324 18.12 -8.13 10.80
C HIS A 324 19.55 -8.72 10.75
N GLU A 325 20.55 -7.90 10.43
CA GLU A 325 21.95 -8.36 10.37
C GLU A 325 22.47 -8.81 11.75
N ARG A 326 22.19 -8.05 12.82
CA ARG A 326 22.58 -8.43 14.20
C ARG A 326 22.01 -9.80 14.59
N THR A 327 20.75 -10.06 14.20
CA THR A 327 20.07 -11.31 14.54
C THR A 327 20.49 -12.50 13.66
N LYS A 328 20.88 -12.26 12.41
CA LYS A 328 21.55 -13.25 11.53
C LYS A 328 22.90 -13.69 12.12
N GLY A 329 23.76 -12.74 12.48
CA GLY A 329 25.10 -13.01 13.03
C GLY A 329 25.07 -13.82 14.33
N ALA A 330 24.12 -13.53 15.23
CA ALA A 330 23.93 -14.28 16.48
C ALA A 330 23.48 -15.74 16.27
N THR A 331 22.94 -16.07 15.10
CA THR A 331 22.51 -17.44 14.77
C THR A 331 23.65 -18.27 14.18
N SER A 332 24.58 -17.63 13.45
CA SER A 332 25.79 -18.26 12.92
C SER A 332 26.80 -18.63 14.02
N LEU A 333 26.99 -17.76 15.02
CA LEU A 333 27.87 -18.02 16.18
C LEU A 333 27.40 -19.18 17.07
N LYS A 334 26.09 -19.44 17.15
CA LYS A 334 25.56 -20.58 17.91
C LYS A 334 25.86 -21.94 17.27
N HIS A 335 26.09 -21.98 15.95
CA HIS A 335 26.47 -23.20 15.24
C HIS A 335 27.96 -23.55 15.35
N LEU A 336 28.81 -22.58 15.68
CA LEU A 336 30.25 -22.78 15.92
C LEU A 336 30.59 -23.03 17.40
N SER A 337 29.64 -22.76 18.31
CA SER A 337 29.82 -22.95 19.77
C SER A 337 29.38 -24.33 20.27
N THR A 338 28.91 -25.24 19.41
CA THR A 338 28.41 -26.57 19.83
C THR A 338 29.41 -27.72 19.65
N SER A 339 30.69 -27.44 19.39
CA SER A 339 31.74 -28.48 19.30
C SER A 339 32.69 -28.57 20.50
N CYS A 340 32.55 -27.76 21.55
CA CYS A 340 33.34 -27.90 22.76
C CYS A 340 32.47 -27.77 24.01
N LEU A 341 32.08 -28.90 24.58
CA LEU A 341 32.22 -29.28 26.00
C LEU A 341 31.20 -30.38 26.33
N ARG A 342 31.72 -31.58 26.59
CA ARG A 342 31.04 -32.62 27.36
C ARG A 342 31.40 -32.45 28.84
N LEU A 343 30.44 -32.87 29.68
CA LEU A 343 30.50 -33.24 31.10
C LEU A 343 30.28 -32.13 32.13
N GLY A 344 29.20 -32.32 32.90
CA GLY A 344 28.96 -31.67 34.18
C GLY A 344 27.47 -31.41 34.43
N ASP A 345 26.79 -32.39 35.02
CA ASP A 345 25.41 -32.28 35.50
C ASP A 345 25.21 -31.04 36.38
N ILE A 346 24.36 -30.11 35.95
CA ILE A 346 23.69 -29.12 36.80
C ILE A 346 22.28 -28.93 36.25
N ASP A 347 21.29 -29.37 37.03
CA ASP A 347 19.89 -28.98 36.87
C ASP A 347 19.79 -27.45 37.00
N ILE A 348 19.52 -26.77 35.89
CA ILE A 348 19.12 -25.36 35.87
C ILE A 348 17.74 -25.27 35.24
N MET A 349 16.79 -24.97 36.13
CA MET A 349 15.48 -24.39 35.91
C MET A 349 15.17 -23.83 34.52
N ASP A 350 14.05 -24.32 33.99
CA ASP A 350 13.19 -23.69 32.98
C ASP A 350 13.25 -22.16 33.01
N CYS A 351 13.70 -21.55 31.92
CA CYS A 351 13.38 -20.17 31.59
C CYS A 351 12.81 -20.07 30.17
N ASP A 352 11.48 -19.90 30.15
CA ASP A 352 10.61 -19.34 29.10
C ASP A 352 11.30 -18.75 27.85
N THR A 353 11.76 -19.60 26.92
CA THR A 353 12.19 -19.15 25.58
C THR A 353 11.42 -19.79 24.41
N ASP A 354 10.42 -20.63 24.68
CA ASP A 354 9.75 -21.46 23.66
C ASP A 354 8.46 -20.88 23.04
N CYS A 355 8.08 -19.65 23.40
CA CYS A 355 6.80 -19.05 23.01
C CYS A 355 6.79 -18.49 21.57
N ASN A 356 7.93 -18.00 21.05
CA ASN A 356 7.97 -17.24 19.79
C ASN A 356 8.20 -18.12 18.54
N PHE A 357 8.99 -19.19 18.66
CA PHE A 357 9.29 -20.08 17.52
C PHE A 357 8.05 -20.87 17.07
N ASN A 358 7.25 -21.31 18.04
CA ASN A 358 6.00 -22.02 17.81
C ASN A 358 4.96 -21.17 17.06
N ARG A 359 4.95 -19.84 17.23
CA ARG A 359 3.99 -18.96 16.53
C ARG A 359 4.34 -18.77 15.06
N VAL A 360 5.59 -18.51 14.70
CA VAL A 360 6.00 -18.41 13.28
C VAL A 360 5.77 -19.73 12.55
N ALA A 361 6.13 -20.87 13.16
CA ALA A 361 5.87 -22.18 12.58
C ALA A 361 4.37 -22.46 12.45
N LYS A 362 3.56 -22.10 13.46
CA LYS A 362 2.10 -22.18 13.42
C LYS A 362 1.53 -21.29 12.31
N TRP A 363 2.06 -20.10 12.09
CA TRP A 363 1.64 -19.20 11.02
C TRP A 363 2.02 -19.71 9.63
N LYS A 364 3.25 -20.20 9.43
CA LYS A 364 3.66 -20.86 8.18
C LYS A 364 2.74 -22.06 7.87
N ARG A 365 2.36 -22.84 8.89
CA ARG A 365 1.38 -23.93 8.76
C ARG A 365 -0.02 -23.43 8.42
N ILE A 366 -0.51 -22.38 9.06
CA ILE A 366 -1.83 -21.77 8.76
C ILE A 366 -1.84 -21.24 7.32
N LYS A 367 -0.82 -20.49 6.91
CA LYS A 367 -0.70 -19.94 5.55
C LYS A 367 -0.65 -21.06 4.51
N LYS A 368 0.16 -22.09 4.74
CA LYS A 368 0.24 -23.26 3.85
C LYS A 368 -1.11 -23.95 3.73
N ARG A 369 -1.80 -24.23 4.84
CA ARG A 369 -3.16 -24.79 4.83
C ARG A 369 -4.14 -23.91 4.05
N LEU A 370 -4.11 -22.59 4.23
CA LEU A 370 -4.99 -21.67 3.49
C LEU A 370 -4.67 -21.63 1.99
N GLN A 371 -3.41 -21.83 1.62
CA GLN A 371 -2.97 -21.90 0.23
C GLN A 371 -3.40 -23.24 -0.41
N ASP A 372 -3.26 -24.34 0.32
CA ASP A 372 -3.75 -25.66 -0.07
C ASP A 372 -5.28 -25.65 -0.23
N ASP A 373 -6.03 -25.10 0.74
CA ASP A 373 -7.49 -24.92 0.67
C ASP A 373 -7.94 -24.10 -0.56
N LYS A 374 -7.15 -23.10 -0.97
CA LYS A 374 -7.42 -22.30 -2.19
C LYS A 374 -7.24 -23.15 -3.45
N ILE A 375 -6.17 -23.95 -3.51
CA ILE A 375 -5.90 -24.86 -4.63
C ILE A 375 -7.03 -25.87 -4.75
N ASP A 376 -7.47 -26.45 -3.63
CA ASP A 376 -8.55 -27.43 -3.58
C ASP A 376 -9.88 -26.84 -4.04
N LYS A 377 -10.26 -25.66 -3.53
CA LYS A 377 -11.49 -24.97 -3.98
C LYS A 377 -11.45 -24.59 -5.47
N ALA A 378 -10.29 -24.17 -5.96
CA ALA A 378 -10.12 -23.86 -7.39
C ALA A 378 -10.26 -25.14 -8.24
N TYR A 379 -9.70 -26.25 -7.78
CA TYR A 379 -9.83 -27.56 -8.41
C TYR A 379 -11.29 -28.04 -8.43
N GLU A 380 -12.00 -28.01 -7.29
CA GLU A 380 -13.42 -28.37 -7.20
C GLU A 380 -14.29 -27.55 -8.16
N THR A 381 -14.00 -26.25 -8.26
CA THR A 381 -14.70 -25.34 -9.17
C THR A 381 -14.47 -25.74 -10.63
N ARG A 382 -13.22 -26.09 -11.00
CA ARG A 382 -12.89 -26.58 -12.35
C ARG A 382 -13.61 -27.89 -12.66
N VAL A 383 -13.62 -28.84 -11.72
CA VAL A 383 -14.33 -30.12 -11.87
C VAL A 383 -15.84 -29.90 -12.07
N ARG A 384 -16.45 -29.03 -11.27
CA ARG A 384 -17.87 -28.68 -11.39
C ARG A 384 -18.19 -28.06 -12.75
N ASN A 385 -17.38 -27.12 -13.20
CA ASN A 385 -17.53 -26.46 -14.51
C ASN A 385 -17.35 -27.47 -15.66
N HIS A 386 -16.42 -28.41 -15.52
CA HIS A 386 -16.21 -29.46 -16.53
C HIS A 386 -17.43 -30.38 -16.64
N LYS A 387 -18.00 -30.83 -15.49
CA LYS A 387 -19.22 -31.65 -15.45
C LYS A 387 -20.42 -30.92 -16.08
N GLN A 388 -20.59 -29.64 -15.78
CA GLN A 388 -21.65 -28.82 -16.39
C GLN A 388 -21.49 -28.69 -17.93
N ARG A 389 -20.26 -28.53 -18.42
CA ARG A 389 -19.98 -28.51 -19.87
C ARG A 389 -20.29 -29.86 -20.53
N GLY A 390 -19.99 -30.97 -19.86
CA GLY A 390 -20.34 -32.32 -20.32
C GLY A 390 -21.85 -32.52 -20.47
N ILE A 391 -22.61 -32.13 -19.44
CA ILE A 391 -24.08 -32.19 -19.45
C ILE A 391 -24.67 -31.34 -20.59
N LYS A 392 -24.19 -30.10 -20.77
CA LYS A 392 -24.61 -29.22 -21.87
C LYS A 392 -24.35 -29.84 -23.25
N LYS A 393 -23.22 -30.54 -23.45
CA LYS A 393 -22.92 -31.23 -24.71
C LYS A 393 -23.87 -32.40 -24.98
N VAL A 394 -24.25 -33.18 -23.95
CA VAL A 394 -25.19 -34.30 -24.09
C VAL A 394 -26.60 -33.79 -24.41
N LEU A 395 -27.07 -32.74 -23.71
CA LEU A 395 -28.35 -32.08 -24.00
C LEU A 395 -28.40 -31.53 -25.42
N LYS A 396 -27.33 -30.86 -25.87
CA LYS A 396 -27.26 -30.33 -27.24
C LYS A 396 -27.34 -31.44 -28.30
N ARG A 397 -26.69 -32.60 -28.06
CA ARG A 397 -26.76 -33.77 -28.96
C ARG A 397 -28.14 -34.43 -29.00
N LYS A 398 -28.90 -34.38 -27.91
CA LYS A 398 -30.29 -34.89 -27.85
C LYS A 398 -31.31 -33.96 -28.51
N LEU A 399 -31.00 -32.67 -28.64
CA LEU A 399 -31.86 -31.69 -29.31
C LEU A 399 -31.62 -31.59 -30.82
N THR A 400 -30.51 -32.15 -31.31
CA THR A 400 -30.14 -32.20 -32.74
C THR A 400 -30.37 -33.58 -33.37
N LYS A 401 -31.01 -34.50 -32.65
CA LYS A 401 -31.56 -35.75 -33.15
C LYS A 401 -33.06 -35.71 -32.94
#